data_AF-A0A2G9MKJ6-F1
#
_entry.id   AF-A0A2G9MKJ6-F1
#
_cell.length_a   1.000
_cell.length_b   1.000
_cell.length_c   1.000
_cell.angle_alpha   90.00
_cell.angle_beta   90.00
_cell.angle_gamma   90.00
#
_symmetry.space_group_name_H-M   'P 1'
#
loop_
_entity.id
_entity.type
_entity.pdbx_description
1 polymer ?
#
loop_
_entity_poly.entity_id
_entity_poly.type
_entity_poly.pdbx_seq_one_letter_code
_entity_poly.pdbx_strand_id
1 'polypeptide(L)'
;YGVIGALILPAVLVVLLPNVPLIAMMILAQVINGMMLPVILLAILYLINKEKLMGQYVNSRFYNIICYSAVTVLIFVTLTMVGFTLLEIV
;
A
#
# COMPACT_ATOMS: atom_id res chain seq x y z
N TYR A 1 -8.22 -8.89 21.94
CA TYR A 1 -7.18 -7.87 22.19
C TYR A 1 -5.78 -8.45 22.45
N GLY A 2 -5.63 -9.62 23.12
CA GLY A 2 -4.31 -10.22 23.38
C GLY A 2 -3.44 -10.50 22.15
N VAL A 3 -4.03 -10.92 21.03
CA VAL A 3 -3.30 -11.19 19.77
C VAL A 3 -2.69 -9.91 19.17
N ILE A 4 -3.45 -8.80 19.20
CA ILE A 4 -2.96 -7.50 18.72
C ILE A 4 -1.84 -7.00 19.62
N GLY A 5 -1.99 -7.15 20.94
CA GLY A 5 -0.94 -6.83 21.92
C GLY A 5 0.34 -7.63 21.67
N ALA A 6 0.24 -8.93 21.42
CA ALA A 6 1.39 -9.79 21.11
C ALA A 6 2.12 -9.38 19.82
N LEU A 7 1.39 -8.89 18.81
CA LEU A 7 1.96 -8.43 17.55
C LEU A 7 2.72 -7.09 17.71
N ILE A 8 2.19 -6.18 18.56
CA ILE A 8 2.74 -4.83 18.75
C ILE A 8 3.88 -4.81 19.79
N LEU A 9 3.85 -5.70 20.79
CA LEU A 9 4.85 -5.78 21.86
C LEU A 9 6.32 -5.75 21.36
N PRO A 10 6.72 -6.56 20.37
CA PRO A 10 8.08 -6.52 19.84
C PRO A 10 8.40 -5.19 19.13
N ALA A 11 7.44 -4.60 18.42
CA ALA A 11 7.65 -3.30 17.77
C ALA A 11 7.91 -2.19 18.81
N VAL A 12 7.18 -2.20 19.92
CA VAL A 12 7.38 -1.24 21.03
C VAL A 12 8.75 -1.41 21.68
N LEU A 13 9.18 -2.65 21.91
CA LEU A 13 10.51 -2.93 22.49
C LEU A 13 11.65 -2.42 21.61
N VAL A 14 11.53 -2.53 20.29
CA VAL A 14 12.52 -2.03 19.33
C VAL A 14 12.54 -0.50 19.27
N VAL A 15 11.37 0.14 19.33
CA VAL A 15 11.23 1.61 19.28
C VAL A 15 11.78 2.30 20.54
N LEU A 16 11.80 1.62 21.70
CA LEU A 16 12.33 2.16 22.96
C LEU A 16 13.87 2.22 23.00
N LEU A 17 14.58 1.60 22.05
CA LEU A 17 16.04 1.68 22.00
C LEU A 17 16.48 3.12 21.65
N PRO A 18 17.36 3.74 22.46
CA PRO A 18 17.91 5.05 22.13
C PRO A 18 18.79 4.94 20.86
N ASN A 19 18.68 5.93 19.97
CA ASN A 19 19.33 6.03 18.64
C ASN A 19 18.62 5.34 17.45
N VAL A 20 17.40 4.82 17.61
CA VAL A 20 16.65 4.35 16.42
C VAL A 20 16.05 5.56 15.69
N PRO A 21 16.23 5.71 14.36
CA PRO A 21 15.57 6.77 13.61
C PRO A 21 14.07 6.43 13.41
N LEU A 22 13.23 6.76 14.39
CA LEU A 22 11.78 6.48 14.36
C LEU A 22 11.12 7.01 13.08
N ILE A 23 11.48 8.22 12.65
CA ILE A 23 10.93 8.88 11.46
C ILE A 23 11.23 8.05 10.21
N ALA A 24 12.46 7.55 10.06
CA ALA A 24 12.83 6.70 8.93
C ALA A 24 12.04 5.38 8.92
N MET A 25 11.85 4.76 10.09
CA MET A 25 11.02 3.56 10.23
C MET A 25 9.55 3.83 9.87
N MET A 26 8.99 4.97 10.28
CA MET A 26 7.62 5.37 9.92
C MET A 26 7.48 5.57 8.41
N ILE A 27 8.42 6.28 7.79
CA ILE A 27 8.42 6.52 6.34
C ILE A 27 8.53 5.18 5.59
N LEU A 28 9.42 4.28 6.01
CA LEU A 28 9.53 2.93 5.41
C LEU A 28 8.22 2.15 5.50
N ALA A 29 7.57 2.14 6.67
CA ALA A 29 6.28 1.49 6.84
C ALA A 29 5.20 2.12 5.94
N GLN A 30 5.21 3.45 5.78
CA GLN A 30 4.28 4.18 4.90
C GLN A 30 4.53 3.89 3.43
N VAL A 31 5.79 3.80 3.01
CA VAL A 31 6.16 3.42 1.64
C VAL A 31 5.68 2.00 1.33
N ILE A 32 5.92 1.05 2.24
CA ILE A 32 5.46 -0.34 2.08
C ILE A 32 3.93 -0.38 2.00
N ASN A 33 3.23 0.27 2.94
CA ASN A 33 1.76 0.31 2.94
C ASN A 33 1.19 1.01 1.70
N GLY A 34 1.82 2.10 1.26
CA GLY A 34 1.45 2.84 0.06
C GLY A 34 1.60 2.00 -1.20
N MET A 35 2.63 1.16 -1.28
CA MET A 35 2.84 0.20 -2.38
C MET A 35 1.86 -0.97 -2.35
N MET A 36 1.38 -1.39 -1.18
CA MET A 36 0.40 -2.48 -1.11
C MET A 36 -0.93 -2.12 -1.77
N LEU A 37 -1.38 -0.86 -1.65
CA LEU A 37 -2.65 -0.40 -2.23
C LEU A 37 -2.75 -0.63 -3.75
N PRO A 38 -1.85 -0.14 -4.60
CA PRO A 38 -1.92 -0.35 -6.04
C PRO A 38 -1.77 -1.83 -6.41
N VAL A 39 -0.94 -2.60 -5.69
CA VAL A 39 -0.81 -4.05 -5.92
C VAL A 39 -2.14 -4.77 -5.67
N ILE A 40 -2.80 -4.47 -4.54
CA ILE A 40 -4.09 -5.05 -4.18
C ILE A 40 -5.17 -4.60 -5.17
N LEU A 41 -5.20 -3.31 -5.53
CA LEU A 41 -6.18 -2.77 -6.48
C LEU A 41 -6.02 -3.39 -7.87
N LEU A 42 -4.79 -3.58 -8.36
CA LEU A 42 -4.54 -4.28 -9.61
C LEU A 42 -4.99 -5.75 -9.53
N ALA A 43 -4.75 -6.42 -8.40
CA ALA A 43 -5.21 -7.80 -8.20
C ALA A 43 -6.74 -7.90 -8.17
N ILE A 44 -7.42 -6.97 -7.48
CA ILE A 44 -8.89 -6.89 -7.47
C ILE A 44 -9.41 -6.58 -8.87
N LEU A 45 -8.83 -5.58 -9.55
CA LEU A 45 -9.21 -5.20 -10.92
C LEU A 45 -9.05 -6.38 -11.89
N TYR A 46 -8.00 -7.18 -11.73
CA TYR A 46 -7.80 -8.41 -12.48
C TYR A 46 -8.88 -9.46 -12.17
N LEU A 47 -9.26 -9.60 -10.89
CA LEU A 47 -10.28 -10.56 -10.45
C LEU A 47 -11.68 -10.19 -10.98
N ILE A 48 -12.08 -8.93 -10.85
CA ILE A 48 -13.42 -8.45 -11.25
C ILE A 48 -13.61 -8.40 -12.77
N ASN A 49 -12.52 -8.40 -13.53
CA ASN A 49 -12.55 -8.49 -14.99
C ASN A 49 -12.71 -9.93 -15.51
N LYS A 50 -12.61 -10.95 -14.65
CA LYS A 50 -12.80 -12.34 -15.07
C LYS A 50 -14.28 -12.72 -15.02
N GLU A 51 -14.88 -12.93 -16.18
CA GLU A 51 -16.24 -13.50 -16.31
C GLU A 51 -16.37 -14.86 -15.64
N LYS A 52 -15.32 -15.69 -15.65
CA LYS A 52 -15.33 -16.98 -14.94
C LYS A 52 -15.50 -16.84 -13.41
N LEU A 53 -15.12 -15.70 -12.82
CA LEU A 53 -15.19 -15.46 -11.38
C LEU A 53 -16.41 -14.60 -11.00
N MET A 54 -16.74 -13.57 -11.80
CA MET A 54 -17.86 -12.65 -11.52
C MET A 54 -19.16 -12.97 -12.27
N GLY A 55 -19.16 -13.93 -13.18
CA GLY A 55 -20.32 -14.27 -14.00
C GLY A 55 -20.78 -13.06 -14.82
N GLN A 56 -22.05 -12.68 -14.65
CA GLN A 56 -22.68 -11.55 -15.34
C GLN A 56 -22.33 -10.16 -14.79
N TYR A 57 -21.67 -10.09 -13.63
CA TYR A 57 -21.35 -8.82 -12.95
C TYR A 57 -19.92 -8.34 -13.25
N VAL A 58 -19.40 -8.62 -14.44
CA VAL A 58 -18.09 -8.13 -14.84
C VAL A 58 -18.07 -6.62 -15.02
N ASN A 59 -16.93 -6.04 -14.69
CA ASN A 59 -16.75 -4.60 -14.76
C ASN A 59 -16.85 -4.11 -16.22
N SER A 60 -17.73 -3.15 -16.48
CA SER A 60 -17.84 -2.54 -17.82
C SER A 60 -16.57 -1.73 -18.14
N ARG A 61 -16.27 -1.58 -19.43
CA ARG A 61 -15.07 -0.84 -19.91
C ARG A 61 -14.94 0.56 -19.29
N PHE A 62 -16.07 1.23 -19.02
CA PHE A 62 -16.09 2.55 -18.37
C PHE A 62 -15.59 2.52 -16.92
N TYR A 63 -16.06 1.55 -16.13
CA TYR A 63 -15.60 1.39 -14.76
C TYR A 63 -14.14 0.94 -14.68
N ASN A 64 -13.67 0.13 -15.64
CA ASN A 64 -12.26 -0.19 -15.75
C ASN A 64 -11.41 1.07 -15.94
N ILE A 65 -11.83 2.01 -16.78
CA ILE A 65 -11.09 3.27 -17.00
C ILE A 65 -10.97 4.07 -15.70
N ILE A 66 -12.04 4.15 -14.90
CA ILE A 66 -12.03 4.83 -13.59
C ILE A 66 -11.10 4.10 -12.61
N CYS A 67 -11.14 2.77 -12.55
CA CYS A 67 -10.24 2.01 -11.68
C CYS A 67 -8.78 2.16 -12.11
N TYR A 68 -8.49 2.09 -13.41
CA TYR A 68 -7.13 2.31 -13.93
C TYR A 68 -6.65 3.73 -13.66
N SER A 69 -7.50 4.75 -13.73
CA SER A 69 -7.11 6.13 -13.39
C SER A 69 -6.80 6.27 -11.91
N ALA A 70 -7.61 5.70 -11.02
CA ALA A 70 -7.35 5.68 -9.58
C ALA A 70 -6.03 4.97 -9.24
N VAL A 71 -5.77 3.81 -9.85
CA VAL A 71 -4.50 3.08 -9.69
C VAL A 71 -3.32 3.92 -10.20
N THR A 72 -3.47 4.59 -11.35
CA THR A 72 -2.42 5.45 -11.91
C THR A 72 -2.08 6.61 -10.98
N VAL A 73 -3.09 7.27 -10.41
CA VAL A 73 -2.90 8.35 -9.43
C VAL A 73 -2.21 7.84 -8.17
N LEU A 74 -2.62 6.68 -7.65
CA LEU A 74 -1.98 6.08 -6.48
C LEU A 74 -0.50 5.76 -6.74
N ILE A 75 -0.19 5.14 -7.87
CA ILE A 75 1.19 4.84 -8.26
C ILE A 75 2.01 6.13 -8.35
N PHE A 76 1.46 7.19 -8.94
CA PHE A 76 2.13 8.49 -9.05
C PHE A 76 2.44 9.10 -7.67
N VAL A 77 1.47 9.06 -6.75
CA VAL A 77 1.65 9.57 -5.38
C VAL A 77 2.70 8.73 -4.63
N THR A 78 2.66 7.40 -4.75
CA THR A 78 3.63 6.51 -4.11
C THR A 78 5.05 6.74 -4.65
N LEU A 79 5.21 6.86 -5.98
CA LEU A 79 6.50 7.19 -6.61
C LEU A 79 7.03 8.55 -6.15
N THR A 80 6.15 9.55 -6.03
CA THR A 80 6.53 10.87 -5.52
C THR A 80 7.01 10.78 -4.08
N MET A 81 6.31 10.04 -3.22
CA MET A 81 6.75 9.83 -1.83
C MET A 81 8.10 9.12 -1.73
N VAL A 82 8.30 8.05 -2.51
CA VAL A 82 9.57 7.32 -2.54
C VAL A 82 10.69 8.22 -3.06
N GLY A 83 10.44 9.02 -4.10
CA GLY A 83 11.40 9.98 -4.65
C GLY A 83 11.83 11.04 -3.63
N PHE A 84 10.86 11.65 -2.93
CA PHE A 84 11.15 12.60 -1.84
C PHE A 84 11.95 11.96 -0.71
N THR A 85 11.57 10.74 -0.29
CA THR A 85 12.26 10.00 0.77
C THR A 85 13.72 9.71 0.38
N LEU A 86 13.97 9.28 -0.86
CA LEU A 86 15.33 9.02 -1.34
C LEU A 86 16.17 10.30 -1.43
N LEU A 87 15.56 11.42 -1.87
CA LEU A 87 16.24 12.72 -1.91
C LEU A 87 16.56 13.29 -0.53
N GLU A 88 15.74 13.01 0.48
CA GLU A 88 15.97 13.46 1.86
C GLU A 88 17.04 12.61 2.58
N ILE A 89 17.26 11.38 2.11
CA ILE A 89 18.27 10.44 2.66
C ILE A 89 19.65 10.63 2.01
N VAL A 90 19.75 11.12 0.77
CA VAL A 90 21.00 11.37 0.02
C VAL A 90 21.53 12.78 0.29
#